data_AF-A0AAU1X1G5-F1
#
_entry.id   AF-A0AAU1X1G5-F1
#
_cell.length_a   1.000
_cell.length_b   1.000
_cell.length_c   1.000
_cell.angle_alpha   90.00
_cell.angle_beta   90.00
_cell.angle_gamma   90.00
#
_symmetry.space_group_name_H-M   'P 1'
#
loop_
_entity.id
_entity.type
_entity.pdbx_description
1 polymer ?
#
loop_
_entity_poly.entity_id
_entity_poly.type
_entity_poly.pdbx_seq_one_letter_code
_entity_poly.pdbx_strand_id
1 'polypeptide(L)'
;MTANEWPSTHQRLAAKVRERRLVLGMSITGAADSAGMSKDTWRRIEEGGLVRQTTYTKIDSVLGWAPGSALGILDGSDPIEVEQLGGGVTAARIPEGELDKAITGAMVAVVDTMTAAEIREVARRVVEELKDKGVL
;
A
#
# COMPACT_ATOMS: atom_id res chain seq x y z
N MET A 1 -13.14 9.97 -16.94
CA MET A 1 -12.99 8.83 -16.03
C MET A 1 -12.89 9.41 -14.62
N THR A 2 -14.02 9.54 -13.95
CA THR A 2 -14.17 10.31 -12.70
C THR A 2 -14.09 9.38 -11.48
N ALA A 3 -13.46 9.88 -10.42
CA ALA A 3 -13.01 9.16 -9.22
C ALA A 3 -14.12 8.60 -8.28
N ASN A 4 -15.24 8.06 -8.77
CA ASN A 4 -16.41 7.78 -7.92
C ASN A 4 -17.12 6.42 -8.05
N GLU A 5 -16.47 5.35 -8.53
CA GLU A 5 -17.12 4.01 -8.55
C GLU A 5 -16.19 2.86 -8.16
N TRP A 6 -15.36 3.06 -7.13
CA TRP A 6 -14.87 1.88 -6.43
C TRP A 6 -16.03 1.35 -5.57
N PRO A 7 -16.41 0.07 -5.68
CA PRO A 7 -17.22 -0.56 -4.63
C PRO A 7 -16.51 -0.35 -3.28
N SER A 8 -17.25 -0.39 -2.16
CA SER A 8 -16.79 0.02 -0.81
C SER A 8 -15.29 -0.23 -0.57
N THR A 9 -14.57 0.62 0.17
CA THR A 9 -13.09 0.50 0.36
C THR A 9 -12.59 -0.93 0.66
N HIS A 10 -13.42 -1.75 1.30
CA HIS A 10 -13.21 -3.17 1.53
C HIS A 10 -13.23 -4.04 0.26
N GLN A 11 -14.09 -3.76 -0.71
CA GLN A 11 -14.09 -4.38 -2.04
C GLN A 11 -12.84 -4.01 -2.84
N ARG A 12 -12.33 -2.78 -2.69
CA ARG A 12 -11.02 -2.42 -3.27
C ARG A 12 -9.90 -3.24 -2.64
N LEU A 13 -9.87 -3.34 -1.31
CA LEU A 13 -8.93 -4.20 -0.59
C LEU A 13 -9.06 -5.67 -1.04
N ALA A 14 -10.28 -6.19 -1.12
CA ALA A 14 -10.58 -7.55 -1.54
C ALA A 14 -10.01 -7.88 -2.93
N ALA A 15 -10.21 -6.96 -3.89
CA ALA A 15 -9.68 -7.11 -5.24
C ALA A 15 -8.14 -7.17 -5.24
N LYS A 16 -7.47 -6.25 -4.54
CA LYS A 16 -6.01 -6.21 -4.43
C LYS A 16 -5.43 -7.44 -3.74
N VAL A 17 -6.07 -7.91 -2.66
CA VAL A 17 -5.68 -9.12 -1.94
C VAL A 17 -5.78 -10.36 -2.84
N ARG A 18 -6.90 -10.51 -3.55
CA ARG A 18 -7.11 -11.64 -4.46
C ARG A 18 -6.11 -11.62 -5.60
N GLU A 19 -5.93 -10.46 -6.25
CA GLU A 19 -4.97 -10.27 -7.33
C GLU A 19 -3.57 -10.66 -6.89
N ARG A 20 -3.09 -10.10 -5.76
CA ARG A 20 -1.75 -10.39 -5.27
C ARG A 20 -1.57 -11.85 -4.87
N ARG A 21 -2.55 -12.46 -4.20
CA ARG A 21 -2.49 -13.89 -3.85
C ARG A 21 -2.34 -14.77 -5.09
N LEU A 22 -3.05 -14.44 -6.18
CA LEU A 22 -2.96 -15.17 -7.44
C LEU A 22 -1.60 -14.97 -8.12
N VAL A 23 -1.04 -13.76 -8.12
CA VAL A 23 0.32 -13.48 -8.60
C VAL A 23 1.37 -14.30 -7.85
N LEU A 24 1.18 -14.48 -6.54
CA LEU A 24 2.05 -15.31 -5.69
C LEU A 24 1.79 -16.82 -5.84
N GLY A 25 0.82 -17.24 -6.66
CA GLY A 25 0.48 -18.65 -6.86
C GLY A 25 -0.13 -19.33 -5.62
N MET A 26 -0.60 -18.56 -4.64
CA MET A 26 -1.09 -19.10 -3.37
C MET A 26 -2.56 -19.53 -3.46
N SER A 27 -2.88 -20.70 -2.91
CA SER A 27 -4.27 -21.08 -2.65
C SER A 27 -4.85 -20.28 -1.48
N ILE A 28 -6.19 -20.15 -1.38
CA ILE A 28 -6.84 -19.51 -0.23
C ILE A 28 -6.43 -20.19 1.08
N THR A 29 -6.39 -21.53 1.10
CA THR A 29 -5.99 -22.30 2.29
C THR A 29 -4.54 -22.01 2.66
N GLY A 30 -3.61 -22.07 1.68
CA GLY A 30 -2.19 -21.82 1.95
C GLY A 30 -1.92 -20.39 2.42
N ALA A 31 -2.65 -19.40 1.91
CA ALA A 31 -2.53 -18.02 2.36
C ALA A 31 -3.11 -17.82 3.77
N ALA A 32 -4.25 -18.46 4.09
CA ALA A 32 -4.83 -18.44 5.42
C ALA A 32 -3.91 -19.10 6.46
N ASP A 33 -3.32 -20.26 6.13
CA ASP A 33 -2.37 -20.97 6.98
C ASP A 33 -1.12 -20.11 7.22
N SER A 34 -0.57 -19.49 6.17
CA SER A 34 0.58 -18.58 6.27
C SER A 34 0.31 -17.37 7.17
N ALA A 35 -0.94 -16.88 7.17
CA ALA A 35 -1.35 -15.76 8.02
C ALA A 35 -1.76 -16.18 9.45
N GLY A 36 -1.78 -17.48 9.75
CA GLY A 36 -2.27 -18.00 11.03
C GLY A 36 -3.73 -17.61 11.29
N MET A 37 -4.60 -17.77 10.29
CA MET A 37 -6.04 -17.51 10.41
C MET A 37 -6.88 -18.59 9.71
N SER A 38 -8.19 -18.63 9.99
CA SER A 38 -9.07 -19.60 9.33
C SER A 38 -9.29 -19.26 7.85
N LYS A 39 -9.49 -20.30 7.03
CA LYS A 39 -9.87 -20.18 5.62
C LYS A 39 -11.08 -19.26 5.40
N ASP A 40 -12.08 -19.33 6.27
CA ASP A 40 -13.27 -18.48 6.17
C ASP A 40 -12.99 -17.02 6.50
N THR A 41 -12.02 -16.74 7.38
CA THR A 41 -11.57 -15.37 7.63
C THR A 41 -10.88 -14.80 6.40
N TRP A 42 -9.98 -15.57 5.76
CA TRP A 42 -9.35 -15.16 4.52
C TRP A 42 -10.37 -14.94 3.40
N ARG A 43 -11.30 -15.88 3.22
CA ARG A 43 -12.37 -15.76 2.22
C ARG A 43 -13.21 -14.51 2.45
N ARG A 44 -13.59 -14.22 3.69
CA ARG A 44 -14.33 -13.00 4.05
C ARG A 44 -13.58 -11.73 3.63
N ILE A 45 -12.26 -11.68 3.76
CA ILE A 45 -11.45 -10.53 3.30
C ILE A 45 -11.54 -10.39 1.79
N GLU A 46 -11.38 -11.48 1.03
CA GLU A 46 -11.50 -11.45 -0.44
C GLU A 46 -12.93 -11.22 -0.96
N GLU A 47 -13.94 -11.31 -0.10
CA GLU A 47 -15.32 -10.96 -0.41
C GLU A 47 -15.65 -9.50 -0.02
N GLY A 48 -14.69 -8.77 0.55
CA GLY A 48 -14.86 -7.39 1.01
C GLY A 48 -15.59 -7.27 2.35
N GLY A 49 -15.57 -8.33 3.15
CA GLY A 49 -16.14 -8.33 4.50
C GLY A 49 -15.24 -7.63 5.52
N LEU A 50 -15.89 -7.04 6.53
CA LEU A 50 -15.23 -6.42 7.67
C LEU A 50 -14.57 -7.48 8.56
N VAL A 51 -13.32 -7.22 8.96
CA VAL A 51 -12.59 -8.01 9.96
C VAL A 51 -11.91 -7.09 10.97
N ARG A 52 -11.31 -7.67 12.02
CA ARG A 52 -10.55 -6.89 13.01
C ARG A 52 -9.32 -6.26 12.34
N GLN A 53 -8.92 -5.08 12.79
CA GLN A 53 -7.73 -4.40 12.26
C GLN A 53 -6.47 -5.26 12.32
N THR A 54 -6.28 -6.01 13.41
CA THR A 54 -5.14 -6.93 13.57
C THR A 54 -5.09 -8.03 12.50
N THR A 55 -6.22 -8.36 11.87
CA THR A 55 -6.27 -9.29 10.74
C THR A 55 -5.70 -8.67 9.47
N TYR A 56 -5.91 -7.37 9.24
CA TYR A 56 -5.34 -6.66 8.08
C TYR A 56 -3.81 -6.60 8.14
N THR A 57 -3.23 -6.42 9.33
CA THR A 57 -1.76 -6.43 9.48
C THR A 57 -1.16 -7.81 9.16
N LYS A 58 -1.88 -8.91 9.45
CA LYS A 58 -1.39 -10.26 9.17
C LYS A 58 -1.26 -10.54 7.67
N ILE A 59 -2.20 -10.03 6.87
CA ILE A 59 -2.17 -10.27 5.42
C ILE A 59 -1.06 -9.49 4.71
N ASP A 60 -0.61 -8.34 5.25
CA ASP A 60 0.50 -7.58 4.65
C ASP A 60 1.75 -8.45 4.48
N SER A 61 2.13 -9.17 5.55
CA SER A 61 3.31 -10.05 5.54
C SER A 61 3.19 -11.22 4.55
N VAL A 62 2.00 -11.82 4.43
CA VAL A 62 1.75 -12.95 3.53
C VAL A 62 1.77 -12.52 2.07
N LEU A 63 1.31 -11.30 1.78
CA LEU A 63 1.21 -10.76 0.43
C LEU A 63 2.50 -10.06 -0.04
N GLY A 64 3.53 -10.03 0.81
CA GLY A 64 4.78 -9.31 0.52
C GLY A 64 4.55 -7.81 0.40
N TRP A 65 3.71 -7.26 1.29
CA TRP A 65 3.48 -5.83 1.42
C TRP A 65 4.16 -5.25 2.66
N ALA A 66 4.43 -3.95 2.61
CA ALA A 66 4.90 -3.21 3.77
C ALA A 66 3.80 -3.23 4.85
N PRO A 67 4.17 -3.36 6.15
CA PRO A 67 3.21 -3.30 7.24
C PRO A 67 2.34 -2.03 7.16
N GLY A 68 1.02 -2.22 7.24
CA GLY A 68 0.04 -1.13 7.14
C GLY A 68 -0.52 -0.90 5.73
N SER A 69 0.00 -1.58 4.69
CA SER A 69 -0.49 -1.44 3.31
C SER A 69 -1.99 -1.77 3.18
N ALA A 70 -2.47 -2.84 3.83
CA ALA A 70 -3.88 -3.19 3.81
C ALA A 70 -4.77 -2.10 4.42
N LEU A 71 -4.32 -1.44 5.50
CA LEU A 71 -5.03 -0.30 6.08
C LEU A 71 -4.96 0.93 5.17
N GLY A 72 -3.80 1.20 4.57
CA GLY A 72 -3.66 2.26 3.56
C GLY A 72 -4.62 2.09 2.39
N ILE A 73 -4.90 0.86 1.95
CA ILE A 73 -5.94 0.60 0.95
C ILE A 73 -7.34 0.94 1.49
N LEU A 74 -7.64 0.70 2.76
CA LEU A 74 -8.93 1.15 3.30
C LEU A 74 -9.03 2.69 3.32
N ASP A 75 -7.90 3.40 3.43
CA ASP A 75 -7.83 4.87 3.50
C ASP A 75 -7.71 5.57 2.14
N GLY A 76 -7.42 4.84 1.06
CA GLY A 76 -7.35 5.41 -0.30
C GLY A 76 -6.04 5.19 -1.05
N SER A 77 -5.01 4.67 -0.37
CA SER A 77 -3.71 4.38 -0.96
C SER A 77 -3.69 3.05 -1.73
N ASP A 78 -2.59 2.83 -2.46
CA ASP A 78 -2.23 1.54 -3.05
C ASP A 78 -1.27 0.77 -2.11
N PRO A 79 -1.19 -0.57 -2.22
CA PRO A 79 -0.25 -1.34 -1.41
C PRO A 79 1.19 -1.08 -1.82
N ILE A 80 2.10 -1.08 -0.84
CA ILE A 80 3.53 -0.96 -1.07
C ILE A 80 4.13 -2.37 -1.03
N GLU A 81 4.61 -2.87 -2.16
CA GLU A 81 5.28 -4.16 -2.21
C GLU A 81 6.69 -4.08 -1.63
N VAL A 82 7.06 -5.11 -0.86
CA VAL A 82 8.41 -5.23 -0.29
C VAL A 82 9.18 -6.34 -0.99
N GLU A 83 10.46 -6.08 -1.21
CA GLU A 83 11.42 -7.08 -1.69
C GLU A 83 12.34 -7.47 -0.52
N GLN A 84 12.55 -8.78 -0.33
CA GLN A 84 13.53 -9.25 0.64
C GLN A 84 14.92 -9.21 0.00
N LEU A 85 15.79 -8.35 0.54
CA LEU A 85 17.16 -8.18 0.05
C LEU A 85 18.15 -9.14 0.75
N GLY A 86 17.65 -10.08 1.56
CA GLY A 86 18.46 -11.01 2.36
C GLY A 86 18.90 -10.45 3.71
N GLY A 87 19.40 -11.31 4.59
CA GLY A 87 19.94 -10.90 5.90
C GLY A 87 18.91 -10.37 6.92
N GLY A 88 17.61 -10.63 6.72
CA GLY A 88 16.54 -10.09 7.56
C GLY A 88 16.17 -8.64 7.23
N VAL A 89 16.71 -8.09 6.14
CA VAL A 89 16.40 -6.75 5.66
C VAL A 89 15.25 -6.81 4.65
N THR A 90 14.16 -6.13 4.97
CA THR A 90 13.01 -5.94 4.09
C THR A 90 13.05 -4.51 3.55
N ALA A 91 13.17 -4.34 2.24
CA ALA A 91 13.11 -3.02 1.62
C ALA A 91 11.74 -2.85 0.95
N ALA A 92 11.03 -1.79 1.32
CA ALA A 92 9.91 -1.31 0.53
C ALA A 92 10.48 -0.64 -0.72
N ARG A 93 10.15 -1.15 -1.91
CA ARG A 93 10.49 -0.46 -3.14
C ARG A 93 9.40 0.59 -3.38
N ILE A 94 9.68 1.84 -3.00
CA ILE A 94 8.87 2.97 -3.45
C ILE A 94 9.19 3.16 -4.94
N PRO A 95 8.21 3.04 -5.86
CA PRO A 95 8.47 3.29 -7.27
C PRO A 95 9.01 4.70 -7.47
N GLU A 96 9.96 4.86 -8.39
CA GLU A 96 10.55 6.17 -8.69
C GLU A 96 9.44 7.18 -9.06
N GLY A 97 9.40 8.30 -8.34
CA GLY A 97 8.39 9.35 -8.51
C GLY A 97 7.10 9.21 -7.66
N GLU A 98 6.87 8.12 -6.93
CA GLU A 98 5.70 8.03 -6.01
C GLU A 98 5.83 9.00 -4.83
N LEU A 99 7.05 9.16 -4.31
CA LEU A 99 7.31 10.14 -3.26
C LEU A 99 7.07 11.58 -3.74
N ASP A 100 7.48 11.90 -4.97
CA ASP A 100 7.24 13.22 -5.58
C ASP A 100 5.75 13.51 -5.74
N LYS A 101 4.96 12.49 -6.14
CA LYS A 101 3.50 12.60 -6.25
C LYS A 101 2.85 12.79 -4.89
N ALA A 102 3.28 12.06 -3.86
CA ALA A 102 2.77 12.18 -2.50
C ALA A 102 3.04 13.59 -1.92
N ILE A 103 4.26 14.09 -2.10
CA ILE A 103 4.62 15.46 -1.68
C ILE A 103 3.83 16.49 -2.47
N THR A 104 3.73 16.34 -3.79
CA THR A 104 2.94 17.23 -4.65
C THR A 104 1.48 17.29 -4.21
N GLY A 105 0.84 16.14 -3.97
CA GLY A 105 -0.54 16.07 -3.48
C GLY A 105 -0.72 16.75 -2.12
N ALA A 106 0.21 16.53 -1.18
CA ALA A 106 0.20 17.18 0.12
C ALA A 106 0.37 18.70 0.03
N MET A 107 1.24 19.20 -0.87
CA MET A 107 1.44 20.65 -1.06
C MET A 107 0.24 21.32 -1.72
N VAL A 108 -0.39 20.68 -2.72
CA VAL A 108 -1.63 21.17 -3.34
C VAL A 108 -2.74 21.32 -2.31
N ALA A 109 -2.82 20.42 -1.32
CA ALA A 109 -3.83 20.46 -0.27
C ALA A 109 -3.61 21.56 0.80
N VAL A 110 -2.40 22.14 0.86
CA VAL A 110 -2.00 23.08 1.93
C VAL A 110 -1.75 24.50 1.40
N VAL A 111 -1.44 24.67 0.10
CA VAL A 111 -0.99 25.96 -0.45
C VAL A 111 -1.85 26.39 -1.64
N ASP A 112 -2.72 27.38 -1.44
CA ASP A 112 -3.71 27.85 -2.42
C ASP A 112 -3.11 28.57 -3.66
N THR A 113 -1.82 28.95 -3.64
CA THR A 113 -1.26 29.89 -4.64
C THR A 113 0.04 29.46 -5.33
N MET A 114 0.41 28.17 -5.29
CA MET A 114 1.62 27.71 -6.00
C MET A 114 1.31 27.17 -7.40
N THR A 115 2.20 27.47 -8.35
CA THR A 115 2.14 26.86 -9.67
C THR A 115 2.60 25.40 -9.64
N ALA A 116 2.15 24.59 -10.59
CA ALA A 116 2.57 23.19 -10.71
C ALA A 116 4.09 23.01 -10.88
N ALA A 117 4.79 24.03 -11.41
CA ALA A 117 6.24 24.00 -11.55
C ALA A 117 6.95 24.17 -10.21
N GLU A 118 6.47 25.09 -9.37
CA GLU A 118 7.03 25.34 -8.03
C GLU A 118 6.78 24.17 -7.09
N ILE A 119 5.61 23.52 -7.20
CA ILE A 119 5.31 22.31 -6.43
C ILE A 119 6.31 21.18 -6.74
N ARG A 120 6.61 20.95 -8.02
CA ARG A 120 7.60 19.94 -8.43
C ARG A 120 9.01 20.27 -7.90
N GLU A 121 9.39 21.54 -7.89
CA GLU A 121 10.69 21.95 -7.37
C GLU A 121 10.81 21.72 -5.86
N VAL A 122 9.75 21.98 -5.08
CA VAL A 122 9.77 21.68 -3.65
C VAL A 122 9.82 20.17 -3.40
N ALA A 123 9.05 19.37 -4.14
CA ALA A 123 9.10 17.91 -4.04
C ALA A 123 10.52 17.38 -4.27
N ARG A 124 11.18 17.84 -5.34
CA ARG A 124 12.57 17.49 -5.66
C ARG A 124 13.53 17.80 -4.50
N ARG A 125 13.43 19.00 -3.91
CA ARG A 125 14.29 19.41 -2.78
C ARG A 125 14.08 18.56 -1.53
N VAL A 126 12.84 18.19 -1.22
CA VAL A 126 12.54 17.31 -0.08
C VAL A 126 13.15 15.93 -0.29
N VAL A 127 13.04 15.36 -1.50
CA VAL A 127 13.66 14.07 -1.83
C VAL A 127 15.19 14.14 -1.71
N GLU A 128 15.82 15.21 -2.21
CA GLU A 128 17.27 15.43 -2.06
C GLU A 128 17.67 15.51 -0.59
N GLU A 129 16.94 16.26 0.24
CA GLU A 129 17.24 16.40 1.66
C GLU A 129 17.10 15.08 2.45
N LEU A 130 16.13 14.23 2.07
CA LEU A 130 15.96 12.91 2.67
C LEU A 130 17.09 11.94 2.29
N LYS A 131 17.58 12.01 1.05
CA LYS A 131 18.78 11.26 0.62
C LYS A 131 20.02 11.70 1.38
N ASP A 132 20.23 13.02 1.52
CA ASP A 132 21.38 13.57 2.26
C ASP A 132 21.37 13.16 3.74
N LYS A 133 20.18 12.97 4.32
CA LYS A 133 20.01 12.48 5.71
C LYS A 133 20.05 10.96 5.85
N GLY A 134 20.20 10.21 4.75
CA GLY A 134 20.24 8.75 4.76
C GLY A 134 18.91 8.08 5.14
N VAL A 135 17.79 8.79 4.95
CA VAL A 135 16.44 8.26 5.17
C VAL A 135 15.95 7.47 3.95
N LEU A 136 16.46 7.81 2.76
CA LEU A 136 16.21 7.17 1.46
C LEU A 136 17.51 6.69 0.82
#